data_AF-A0A9D1PWE5-F1
#
_entry.id   AF-A0A9D1PWE5-F1
#
_cell.length_a   1.000
_cell.length_b   1.000
_cell.length_c   1.000
_cell.angle_alpha   90.00
_cell.angle_beta   90.00
_cell.angle_gamma   90.00
#
_symmetry.space_group_name_H-M   'P 1'
#
loop_
_entity.id
_entity.type
_entity.pdbx_description
1 polymer ?
#
loop_
_entity_poly.entity_id
_entity_poly.type
_entity_poly.pdbx_seq_one_letter_code
_entity_poly.pdbx_strand_id
1 'polypeptide(L)'
;MTKISSEEVRQKAVHAITRLDYSERQVAEIFGVSARTIRRWVTQYKEEGQLAPKPHGHKKALFSADDVARVRELLLEQPDMTLEELRQALHTNASLASVCRLRQRAQTTRKKRNAP
;
A
#
# COMPACT_ATOMS: atom_id res chain seq x y z
N MET A 1 18.44 -5.21 -6.02
CA MET A 1 17.47 -5.41 -4.92
C MET A 1 17.68 -4.30 -3.90
N THR A 2 16.85 -3.26 -3.88
CA THR A 2 16.92 -2.19 -2.87
C THR A 2 16.42 -2.77 -1.54
N LYS A 3 17.36 -3.12 -0.66
CA LYS A 3 17.07 -3.61 0.69
C LYS A 3 16.21 -2.55 1.38
N ILE A 4 14.97 -2.90 1.73
CA ILE A 4 14.12 -2.03 2.54
C ILE A 4 14.86 -1.89 3.87
N SER A 5 15.47 -0.72 4.08
CA SER A 5 16.15 -0.41 5.33
C SER A 5 15.10 -0.26 6.42
N SER A 6 15.15 -1.16 7.41
CA SER A 6 14.36 -1.11 8.64
C SER A 6 14.55 0.25 9.32
N GLU A 7 13.55 0.70 10.07
CA GLU A 7 13.61 1.97 10.80
C GLU A 7 14.86 2.06 11.69
N GLU A 8 15.19 0.99 12.40
CA GLU A 8 16.40 0.86 13.24
C GLU A 8 17.69 1.14 12.48
N VAL A 9 17.79 0.66 11.23
CA VAL A 9 18.98 0.84 10.39
C VAL A 9 19.11 2.30 9.96
N ARG A 10 17.98 2.95 9.63
CA ARG A 10 17.97 4.38 9.29
C ARG A 10 18.33 5.25 10.49
N GLN A 11 17.79 4.92 11.66
CA GLN A 11 18.08 5.62 12.91
C GLN A 11 19.57 5.55 13.25
N LYS A 12 20.18 4.36 13.19
CA LYS A 12 21.63 4.19 13.42
C LYS A 12 22.48 4.98 12.41
N ALA A 13 22.11 4.94 11.13
CA ALA A 13 22.83 5.68 10.09
C ALA A 13 22.76 7.20 10.30
N VAL A 14 21.58 7.74 10.64
CA VAL A 14 21.41 9.18 10.90
C VAL A 14 22.08 9.61 12.21
N HIS A 15 22.03 8.78 13.24
CA HIS A 15 22.73 9.03 14.50
C HIS A 15 24.24 9.10 14.32
N ALA A 16 24.81 8.22 13.49
CA ALA A 16 26.24 8.25 13.17
C ALA A 16 26.67 9.59 12.55
N ILE A 17 25.81 10.19 11.71
CA ILE A 17 26.12 11.47 11.06
C ILE A 17 25.86 12.66 11.99
N THR A 18 24.80 12.59 12.80
CA THR A 18 24.36 13.73 13.61
C THR A 18 25.02 13.81 14.98
N ARG A 19 25.47 12.68 15.55
CA ARG A 19 26.05 12.62 16.91
C ARG A 19 27.51 12.18 16.95
N LEU A 20 28.00 11.49 15.92
CA LEU A 20 29.34 10.91 15.88
C LEU A 20 30.22 11.51 14.77
N ASP A 21 29.76 12.60 14.13
CA ASP A 21 30.46 13.35 13.06
C ASP A 21 30.99 12.48 11.90
N TYR A 22 30.38 11.32 11.63
CA TYR A 22 30.73 10.54 10.46
C TYR A 22 30.26 11.22 9.17
N SER A 23 31.07 11.12 8.12
CA SER A 23 30.67 11.60 6.80
C SER A 23 29.59 10.69 6.18
N GLU A 24 28.72 11.28 5.36
CA GLU A 24 27.67 10.54 4.65
C GLU A 24 28.22 9.39 3.79
N ARG A 25 29.45 9.56 3.27
CA ARG A 25 30.13 8.55 2.43
C ARG A 25 30.60 7.35 3.26
N GLN A 26 31.19 7.58 4.43
CA GLN A 26 31.60 6.52 5.34
C GLN A 26 30.38 5.71 5.82
N VAL A 27 29.29 6.40 6.18
CA VAL A 27 28.05 5.73 6.60
C VAL A 27 27.42 4.97 5.44
N ALA A 28 27.44 5.51 4.22
CA ALA A 28 26.98 4.81 3.02
C ALA A 28 27.73 3.48 2.79
N GLU A 29 29.06 3.47 2.95
CA GLU A 29 29.90 2.27 2.83
C GLU A 29 29.59 1.24 3.93
N ILE A 30 29.53 1.67 5.20
CA ILE A 30 29.24 0.79 6.35
C ILE A 30 27.89 0.09 6.20
N PHE A 31 26.87 0.83 5.76
CA PHE A 31 25.50 0.32 5.63
C PHE A 31 25.20 -0.29 4.24
N GLY A 32 26.15 -0.23 3.30
CA GLY A 32 25.98 -0.76 1.93
C GLY A 32 24.85 -0.06 1.14
N VAL A 33 24.66 1.23 1.36
CA VAL A 33 23.63 2.05 0.69
C VAL A 33 24.27 3.24 -0.04
N SER A 34 23.55 3.87 -0.95
CA SER A 34 24.08 5.05 -1.64
C SER A 34 24.14 6.28 -0.72
N ALA A 35 25.12 7.17 -0.92
CA ALA A 35 25.19 8.46 -0.21
C ALA A 35 23.92 9.32 -0.42
N ARG A 36 23.24 9.20 -1.57
CA ARG A 36 21.95 9.85 -1.83
C ARG A 36 20.85 9.33 -0.89
N THR A 37 20.85 8.04 -0.58
CA THR A 37 19.91 7.42 0.35
C THR A 37 20.14 7.93 1.77
N ILE A 38 21.41 8.00 2.19
CA ILE A 38 21.81 8.55 3.48
C ILE A 38 21.35 10.00 3.64
N ARG A 39 21.65 10.87 2.65
CA ARG A 39 21.17 12.25 2.61
C ARG A 39 19.67 12.36 2.81
N ARG A 40 18.91 11.54 2.06
CA ARG A 40 17.45 11.52 2.15
C ARG A 40 16.97 11.21 3.57
N TRP A 41 17.60 10.25 4.25
CA TRP A 41 17.26 9.92 5.64
C TRP A 41 17.58 11.08 6.59
N VAL A 42 18.74 11.72 6.45
CA VAL A 42 19.13 12.88 7.28
C VAL A 42 18.15 14.04 7.08
N THR A 43 17.79 14.36 5.83
CA THR A 43 16.79 15.40 5.53
C THR A 43 15.44 15.06 6.16
N GLN A 44 14.94 13.83 5.96
CA GLN A 44 13.67 13.39 6.54
C GLN A 44 13.68 13.47 8.08
N TYR A 45 14.79 13.11 8.74
CA TYR A 45 14.93 13.24 10.18
C TYR A 45 14.91 14.70 10.66
N LYS A 46 15.54 15.61 9.91
CA LYS A 46 15.53 17.05 10.23
C LYS A 46 14.15 17.69 10.05
N GLU A 47 13.40 17.25 9.04
CA GLU A 47 12.08 17.81 8.70
C GLU A 47 10.94 17.23 9.55
N GLU A 48 10.88 15.90 9.68
CA GLU A 48 9.75 15.20 10.28
C GLU A 48 10.07 14.63 11.68
N GLY A 49 11.34 14.63 12.10
CA GLY A 49 11.78 14.00 13.36
C GLY A 49 11.63 12.47 13.38
N GLN A 50 11.18 11.85 12.28
CA GLN A 50 10.83 10.43 12.19
C GLN A 50 11.50 9.78 10.99
N LEU A 51 12.02 8.56 11.20
CA LEU A 51 12.72 7.78 10.18
C LEU A 51 11.93 6.55 9.71
N ALA A 52 10.72 6.37 10.26
CA ALA A 52 9.79 5.35 9.83
C ALA A 52 9.61 5.39 8.30
N PRO A 53 9.63 4.23 7.62
CA PRO A 53 9.23 4.18 6.22
C PRO A 53 7.80 4.68 6.08
N LYS A 54 7.57 5.68 5.22
CA LYS A 54 6.22 6.10 4.87
C LYS A 54 5.43 4.87 4.41
N PRO A 55 4.17 4.70 4.85
CA PRO A 55 3.35 3.57 4.43
C PRO A 55 3.34 3.54 2.91
N HIS A 56 3.54 2.36 2.32
CA HIS A 56 3.41 2.20 0.88
C HIS A 56 1.98 2.57 0.51
N GLY A 57 1.83 3.68 -0.22
CA GLY A 57 0.54 4.09 -0.73
C GLY A 57 0.09 3.08 -1.78
N HIS A 58 -0.82 2.19 -1.40
CA HIS A 58 -1.60 1.48 -2.41
C HIS A 58 -2.52 2.50 -3.09
N LYS A 59 -2.66 2.41 -4.42
CA LYS A 59 -3.67 3.19 -5.13
C LYS A 59 -5.03 2.92 -4.46
N LYS A 60 -5.78 3.99 -4.15
CA LYS A 60 -7.14 3.86 -3.61
C LYS A 60 -7.94 2.93 -4.53
N ALA A 61 -8.69 2.01 -3.94
CA ALA A 61 -9.54 1.11 -4.72
C ALA A 61 -10.50 1.95 -5.57
N LEU A 62 -10.70 1.54 -6.83
CA LEU A 62 -11.61 2.22 -7.76
C LEU A 62 -13.06 2.19 -7.26
N PHE A 63 -13.41 1.17 -6.47
CA PHE A 63 -14.72 0.98 -5.90
C PHE A 63 -14.67 1.12 -4.38
N SER A 64 -15.64 1.85 -3.84
CA SER A 64 -15.87 2.03 -2.42
C SER A 64 -16.50 0.79 -1.77
N ALA A 65 -16.62 0.80 -0.43
CA ALA A 65 -17.36 -0.25 0.26
C ALA A 65 -18.86 -0.25 -0.10
N ASP A 66 -19.41 0.92 -0.40
CA ASP A 66 -20.82 1.10 -0.77
C ASP A 66 -21.11 0.49 -2.14
N ASP A 67 -20.18 0.63 -3.09
CA ASP A 67 -20.28 0.00 -4.42
C ASP A 67 -20.31 -1.53 -4.30
N VAL A 68 -19.54 -2.10 -3.37
CA VAL A 68 -19.55 -3.55 -3.09
C VAL A 68 -20.91 -3.97 -2.51
N ALA A 69 -21.48 -3.17 -1.61
CA ALA A 69 -22.78 -3.45 -1.00
C ALA A 69 -23.90 -3.42 -2.04
N ARG A 70 -23.91 -2.40 -2.91
CA ARG A 70 -24.88 -2.28 -4.01
C ARG A 70 -24.79 -3.44 -5.01
N VAL A 71 -23.58 -3.88 -5.38
CA VAL A 71 -23.44 -5.09 -6.22
C VAL A 71 -23.97 -6.34 -5.50
N ARG A 72 -23.77 -6.44 -4.19
CA ARG A 72 -24.26 -7.58 -3.42
C ARG A 72 -25.78 -7.63 -3.38
N GLU A 73 -26.46 -6.49 -3.21
CA GLU A 73 -27.92 -6.40 -3.27
C GLU A 73 -28.44 -6.80 -4.65
N LEU A 74 -27.85 -6.27 -5.72
CA LEU A 74 -28.20 -6.63 -7.10
C LEU A 74 -28.04 -8.12 -7.38
N LEU A 75 -26.98 -8.75 -6.87
CA LEU A 75 -26.77 -10.19 -7.01
C LEU A 75 -27.72 -11.04 -6.15
N LEU A 76 -28.28 -10.49 -5.06
CA LEU A 76 -29.30 -11.17 -4.26
C LEU A 76 -30.66 -11.15 -4.97
N GLU A 77 -30.99 -10.04 -5.63
CA GLU A 77 -32.21 -9.91 -6.42
C GLU A 77 -32.12 -10.69 -7.74
N GLN A 78 -30.97 -10.64 -8.41
CA GLN A 78 -30.74 -11.23 -9.73
C GLN A 78 -29.34 -11.89 -9.81
N PRO A 79 -29.21 -13.18 -9.44
CA PRO A 79 -27.93 -13.86 -9.40
C PRO A 79 -27.28 -14.08 -10.79
N ASP A 80 -28.08 -14.09 -11.86
CA ASP A 80 -27.64 -14.33 -13.24
C ASP A 80 -27.23 -13.07 -14.01
N MET A 81 -27.12 -11.91 -13.34
CA MET A 81 -26.65 -10.67 -13.97
C MET A 81 -25.26 -10.82 -14.60
N THR A 82 -25.17 -10.39 -15.85
CA THR A 82 -23.93 -10.33 -16.61
C THR A 82 -23.02 -9.20 -16.11
N LEU A 83 -21.74 -9.27 -16.45
CA LEU A 83 -20.78 -8.21 -16.08
C LEU A 83 -21.12 -6.86 -16.73
N GLU A 84 -21.82 -6.87 -17.86
CA GLU A 84 -22.18 -5.66 -18.60
C GLU A 84 -23.38 -4.95 -17.96
N GLU A 85 -24.37 -5.71 -17.50
CA GLU A 85 -25.51 -5.21 -16.74
C GLU A 85 -25.06 -4.65 -15.39
N LEU A 86 -24.14 -5.33 -14.70
CA LEU A 86 -23.55 -4.80 -13.47
C LEU A 86 -22.80 -3.48 -13.69
N ARG A 87 -22.09 -3.34 -14.82
CA ARG A 87 -21.42 -2.07 -15.17
C ARG A 87 -22.45 -0.95 -15.37
N GLN A 88 -23.54 -1.25 -16.08
CA GLN A 88 -24.63 -0.30 -16.34
C GLN A 88 -25.34 0.12 -15.06
N ALA A 89 -25.67 -0.85 -14.19
CA ALA A 89 -26.33 -0.61 -12.90
C ALA A 89 -25.48 0.22 -11.93
N LEU A 90 -24.15 0.14 -12.02
CA LEU A 90 -23.24 0.95 -11.23
C LEU A 90 -22.98 2.34 -11.82
N HIS A 91 -23.45 2.61 -13.04
CA HIS A 91 -23.16 3.84 -13.78
C HIS A 91 -21.65 4.18 -13.84
N THR A 92 -20.79 3.17 -13.94
CA THR A 92 -19.33 3.37 -13.98
C THR A 92 -18.74 3.06 -15.36
N ASN A 93 -17.72 3.82 -15.74
CA ASN A 93 -16.88 3.53 -16.92
C ASN A 93 -15.76 2.51 -16.60
N ALA A 94 -15.92 1.73 -15.54
CA ALA A 94 -14.92 0.74 -15.16
C ALA A 94 -14.85 -0.39 -16.21
N SER A 95 -13.65 -0.92 -16.43
CA SER A 95 -13.46 -2.06 -17.33
C SER A 95 -14.19 -3.30 -16.81
N LEU A 96 -14.57 -4.21 -17.72
CA LEU A 96 -15.21 -5.48 -17.35
C LEU A 96 -14.37 -6.29 -16.35
N ALA A 97 -13.04 -6.21 -16.42
CA ALA A 97 -12.14 -6.83 -15.46
C ALA A 97 -12.24 -6.22 -14.04
N SER A 98 -12.53 -4.92 -13.94
CA SER A 98 -12.77 -4.25 -12.66
C SER A 98 -14.14 -4.65 -12.09
N VAL A 99 -15.17 -4.73 -12.94
CA VAL A 99 -16.52 -5.19 -12.53
C VAL A 99 -16.49 -6.68 -12.12
N CYS A 100 -15.74 -7.52 -12.81
CA CYS A 100 -15.56 -8.93 -12.42
C CYS A 100 -14.89 -9.07 -11.05
N ARG A 101 -13.83 -8.30 -10.78
CA ARG A 101 -13.19 -8.25 -9.46
C ARG A 101 -14.12 -7.73 -8.37
N LEU A 102 -14.95 -6.73 -8.70
CA LEU A 102 -15.98 -6.21 -7.79
C LEU A 102 -17.03 -7.29 -7.46
N ARG A 103 -17.53 -8.01 -8.46
CA ARG A 103 -18.46 -9.14 -8.31
C ARG A 103 -17.87 -10.22 -7.41
N GLN A 104 -16.62 -10.63 -7.65
CA GLN A 104 -15.91 -11.60 -6.80
C GLN A 104 -15.75 -11.09 -5.36
N ARG A 105 -15.48 -9.79 -5.18
CA ARG A 105 -15.39 -9.17 -3.85
C ARG A 105 -16.75 -9.14 -3.12
N ALA A 106 -17.85 -8.97 -3.84
CA ALA A 106 -19.21 -9.02 -3.30
C ALA A 106 -19.67 -10.45 -2.96
N GLN A 107 -19.24 -11.44 -3.75
CA GLN A 107 -19.55 -12.87 -3.55
C GLN A 107 -18.63 -13.56 -2.53
N THR A 108 -17.45 -13.00 -2.25
CA THR A 108 -16.55 -13.53 -1.21
C THR A 108 -17.11 -13.21 0.16
N THR A 109 -18.05 -14.05 0.61
CA THR A 109 -18.33 -14.18 2.03
C THR A 109 -17.04 -14.62 2.71
N ARG A 110 -16.59 -13.86 3.72
CA ARG A 110 -15.49 -14.28 4.58
C ARG A 110 -15.91 -15.60 5.25
N LYS A 111 -15.54 -16.74 4.68
CA LYS A 111 -15.67 -18.05 5.32
C LYS A 111 -14.80 -17.99 6.57
N LYS A 112 -15.40 -17.75 7.75
CA LYS A 112 -14.72 -17.97 9.04
C LYS A 112 -14.35 -19.46 9.05
N ARG A 113 -13.08 -19.77 8.85
CA ARG A 113 -12.54 -21.07 9.25
C ARG A 113 -12.49 -20.99 10.77
N ASN A 114 -13.49 -21.58 11.43
CA ASN A 114 -13.28 -22.00 12.82
C ASN A 114 -12.17 -23.05 12.74
N ALA A 115 -10.99 -22.70 13.23
CA ALA A 115 -9.93 -23.68 13.44
C ALA A 115 -10.35 -24.59 14.62
N PRO A 116 -10.13 -25.91 14.54
CA PRO A 116 -10.28 -26.81 15.68
C PRO A 116 -9.23 -26.53 16.76
#